data_AF-A0A162UAL4-F1
#
_entry.id   AF-A0A162UAL4-F1
#
_cell.length_a   1.000
_cell.length_b   1.000
_cell.length_c   1.000
_cell.angle_alpha   90.00
_cell.angle_beta   90.00
_cell.angle_gamma   90.00
#
_symmetry.space_group_name_H-M   'P 1'
#
loop_
_entity.id
_entity.type
_entity.pdbx_description
1 polymer ?
#
loop_
_entity_poly.entity_id
_entity_poly.type
_entity_poly.pdbx_seq_one_letter_code
_entity_poly.pdbx_strand_id
1 'polypeptide(L)'
;MSSIIIPAAKSLTVTNKFPEKNLNKDRILVGCDGKCKYYSYLFFDISSIPCDVLILKAELVLFKTDNFYDDHNEAFFIRLLGDDFSSYTTYRNHPDDICNIKKEFYPITSKVAVTVDITDIILLWVKNKISNKGIVLYGRTKRIVTSFGSSKSEDEYVIPFIRVNCKKEQEHNKKDATIRQVRVTGTIGAQSKYDSVINLQVTRENGNTDNYYVADEYNNLDDSPLYIDKTYNIAIIPKESNGDQEEIVLYGAYKE
;
A
#
# COMPACT_ATOMS: atom_id res chain seq x y z
N MET A 1 -2.10 -18.66 3.72
CA MET A 1 -2.97 -17.49 3.94
C MET A 1 -2.86 -17.14 5.41
N SER A 2 -2.47 -15.92 5.73
CA SER A 2 -2.26 -15.46 7.10
C SER A 2 -3.36 -14.47 7.48
N SER A 3 -3.81 -14.53 8.74
CA SER A 3 -4.74 -13.57 9.31
C SER A 3 -4.02 -12.77 10.38
N ILE A 4 -4.08 -11.44 10.28
CA ILE A 4 -3.48 -10.49 11.22
C ILE A 4 -4.63 -9.80 11.95
N ILE A 5 -4.56 -9.77 13.29
CA ILE A 5 -5.52 -9.06 14.14
C ILE A 5 -4.86 -7.80 14.67
N ILE A 6 -5.51 -6.67 14.46
CA ILE A 6 -5.01 -5.34 14.83
C ILE A 6 -6.04 -4.70 15.76
N PRO A 7 -5.85 -4.76 17.09
CA PRO A 7 -6.77 -4.13 18.04
C PRO A 7 -6.73 -2.60 17.93
N ALA A 8 -7.83 -1.95 18.29
CA ALA A 8 -7.88 -0.49 18.40
C ALA A 8 -6.93 -0.03 19.50
N ALA A 9 -5.93 0.78 19.14
CA ALA A 9 -4.94 1.30 20.08
C ALA A 9 -5.43 2.54 20.84
N LYS A 10 -6.36 3.31 20.25
CA LYS A 10 -7.05 4.42 20.90
C LYS A 10 -8.52 4.43 20.53
N SER A 11 -9.34 4.98 21.43
CA SER A 11 -10.75 5.23 21.20
C SER A 11 -11.24 6.40 22.04
N LEU A 12 -12.18 7.19 21.53
CA LEU A 12 -12.95 8.15 22.34
C LEU A 12 -14.28 8.49 21.68
N THR A 13 -15.23 8.96 22.47
CA THR A 13 -16.49 9.53 21.97
C THR A 13 -16.58 11.01 22.29
N VAL A 14 -17.07 11.82 21.34
CA VAL A 14 -17.48 13.21 21.59
C VAL A 14 -18.97 13.39 21.37
N THR A 15 -19.55 14.35 22.07
CA THR A 15 -20.98 14.65 21.97
C THR A 15 -21.29 16.12 22.19
N ASN A 16 -22.27 16.66 21.47
CA ASN A 16 -22.78 18.01 21.71
C ASN A 16 -23.53 18.13 23.05
N LYS A 17 -23.80 17.02 23.76
CA LYS A 17 -24.30 17.06 25.14
C LYS A 17 -23.28 17.71 26.10
N PHE A 18 -21.99 17.45 25.85
CA PHE A 18 -20.87 17.98 26.62
C PHE A 18 -19.82 18.53 25.65
N PRO A 19 -20.06 19.70 25.02
CA PRO A 19 -19.28 20.14 23.88
C PRO A 19 -17.77 20.30 24.13
N GLU A 20 -17.39 20.57 25.37
CA GLU A 20 -16.01 20.81 25.84
C GLU A 20 -15.33 19.57 26.43
N LYS A 21 -15.98 18.41 26.42
CA LYS A 21 -15.44 17.17 26.99
C LYS A 21 -15.54 16.03 25.98
N ASN A 22 -14.73 15.00 26.21
CA ASN A 22 -14.92 13.69 25.59
C ASN A 22 -15.33 12.66 26.64
N LEU A 23 -15.85 11.54 26.13
CA LEU A 23 -16.12 10.33 26.87
C LEU A 23 -15.05 9.32 26.44
N ASN A 24 -14.06 9.11 27.30
CA ASN A 24 -12.97 8.16 27.10
C ASN A 24 -13.06 7.07 28.19
N LYS A 25 -13.98 6.14 27.98
CA LYS A 25 -14.34 5.06 28.91
C LYS A 25 -14.29 3.70 28.22
N ASP A 26 -14.66 2.65 28.95
CA ASP A 26 -14.77 1.25 28.51
C ASP A 26 -15.68 1.03 27.28
N ARG A 27 -16.63 1.93 27.00
CA ARG A 27 -17.54 1.86 25.85
C ARG A 27 -17.51 3.13 25.02
N ILE A 28 -17.70 2.98 23.72
CA ILE A 28 -17.92 4.08 22.77
C ILE A 28 -19.39 4.19 22.39
N LEU A 29 -19.90 5.41 22.21
CA LEU A 29 -21.30 5.67 21.82
C LEU A 29 -21.34 6.24 20.40
N VAL A 30 -22.25 5.73 19.58
CA VAL A 30 -22.40 6.18 18.19
C VAL A 30 -23.87 6.42 17.90
N GLY A 31 -24.17 7.51 17.19
CA GLY A 31 -25.53 7.79 16.70
C GLY A 31 -26.12 9.08 17.26
N CYS A 32 -27.44 9.12 17.45
CA CYS A 32 -28.15 10.29 17.93
C CYS A 32 -29.35 9.89 18.81
N ASP A 33 -29.50 10.50 19.98
CA ASP A 33 -30.66 10.25 20.87
C ASP A 33 -31.86 11.17 20.58
N GLY A 34 -31.81 11.88 19.45
CA GLY A 34 -32.79 12.89 19.04
C GLY A 34 -32.49 14.30 19.54
N LYS A 35 -31.61 14.46 20.53
CA LYS A 35 -31.12 15.77 20.99
C LYS A 35 -29.61 15.89 20.82
N CYS A 36 -28.91 14.83 21.15
CA CYS A 36 -27.47 14.77 21.19
C CYS A 36 -26.93 13.81 20.13
N LYS A 37 -25.85 14.22 19.47
CA LYS A 37 -25.08 13.41 18.53
C LYS A 37 -23.87 12.83 19.24
N TYR A 38 -23.49 11.62 18.86
CA TYR A 38 -22.36 10.89 19.41
C TYR A 38 -21.48 10.42 18.25
N TYR A 39 -20.26 10.95 18.20
CA TYR A 39 -19.21 10.61 17.23
C TYR A 39 -18.13 9.85 17.99
N SER A 40 -17.76 8.67 17.50
CA SER A 40 -16.69 7.87 18.11
C SER A 40 -15.52 7.70 17.18
N TYR A 41 -14.33 7.86 17.71
CA TYR A 41 -13.08 7.71 16.97
C TYR A 41 -12.36 6.46 17.41
N LEU A 42 -11.72 5.78 16.47
CA LEU A 42 -10.86 4.62 16.68
C LEU A 42 -9.55 4.85 15.93
N PHE A 43 -8.43 4.44 16.51
CA PHE A 43 -7.12 4.48 15.87
C PHE A 43 -6.48 3.10 15.90
N PHE A 44 -5.80 2.71 14.82
CA PHE A 44 -5.17 1.41 14.68
C PHE A 44 -3.70 1.55 14.28
N ASP A 45 -2.83 0.85 15.00
CA ASP A 45 -1.43 0.72 14.59
C ASP A 45 -1.29 -0.46 13.62
N ILE A 46 -1.08 -0.14 12.34
CA ILE A 46 -0.96 -1.14 11.26
C ILE A 46 0.47 -1.63 11.02
N SER A 47 1.43 -1.29 11.88
CA SER A 47 2.83 -1.73 11.75
C SER A 47 3.01 -3.24 11.73
N SER A 48 2.04 -4.00 12.24
CA SER A 48 2.00 -5.46 12.18
C SER A 48 1.72 -6.02 10.78
N ILE A 49 1.24 -5.21 9.83
CA ILE A 49 1.06 -5.64 8.43
C ILE A 49 2.41 -5.56 7.71
N PRO A 50 2.96 -6.69 7.22
CA PRO A 50 4.22 -6.66 6.47
C PRO A 50 4.11 -5.83 5.18
N CYS A 51 5.24 -5.33 4.68
CA CYS A 51 5.25 -4.54 3.44
C CYS A 51 5.15 -5.40 2.15
N ASP A 52 5.37 -6.72 2.25
CA ASP A 52 5.48 -7.69 1.16
C ASP A 52 4.25 -8.63 1.05
N VAL A 53 3.08 -8.17 1.52
CA VAL A 53 1.85 -8.95 1.47
C VAL A 53 0.80 -8.35 0.55
N LEU A 54 0.11 -9.23 -0.17
CA LEU A 54 -1.13 -8.88 -0.85
C LEU A 54 -2.29 -8.99 0.13
N ILE A 55 -2.93 -7.84 0.42
CA ILE A 55 -4.16 -7.78 1.21
C ILE A 55 -5.31 -8.32 0.36
N LEU A 56 -5.96 -9.39 0.85
CA LEU A 56 -7.08 -10.04 0.17
C LEU A 56 -8.42 -9.51 0.68
N LYS A 57 -8.53 -9.30 1.99
CA LYS A 57 -9.72 -8.79 2.65
C LYS A 57 -9.33 -8.15 3.98
N ALA A 58 -9.98 -7.05 4.33
CA ALA A 58 -9.91 -6.51 5.68
C ALA A 58 -11.29 -6.16 6.23
N GLU A 59 -11.51 -6.50 7.50
CA GLU A 59 -12.79 -6.36 8.18
C GLU A 59 -12.61 -5.65 9.53
N LEU A 60 -13.36 -4.59 9.77
CA LEU A 60 -13.52 -4.00 11.09
C LEU A 60 -14.55 -4.81 11.87
N VAL A 61 -14.22 -5.24 13.08
CA VAL A 61 -15.11 -5.94 14.00
C VAL A 61 -15.40 -5.05 15.19
N LEU A 62 -16.68 -4.75 15.42
CA LEU A 62 -17.20 -3.93 16.51
C LEU A 62 -18.07 -4.79 17.43
N PHE A 63 -17.70 -4.93 18.69
CA PHE A 63 -18.46 -5.71 19.67
C PHE A 63 -19.56 -4.85 20.30
N LYS A 64 -20.81 -5.27 20.12
CA LYS A 64 -21.98 -4.57 20.65
C LYS A 64 -22.11 -4.80 22.14
N THR A 65 -22.56 -3.76 22.82
CA THR A 65 -22.79 -3.79 24.27
C THR A 65 -24.24 -3.44 24.63
N ASP A 66 -25.07 -3.16 23.62
CA ASP A 66 -26.51 -2.94 23.71
C ASP A 66 -27.23 -3.31 22.38
N ASN A 67 -28.54 -3.03 22.33
CA ASN A 67 -29.38 -3.11 21.12
C ASN A 67 -29.36 -4.47 20.40
N PHE A 68 -29.47 -5.57 21.13
CA PHE A 68 -29.45 -6.96 20.59
C PHE A 68 -30.78 -7.37 19.96
N TYR A 69 -31.17 -6.68 18.90
CA TYR A 69 -32.32 -6.98 18.07
C TYR A 69 -32.03 -6.53 16.64
N ASP A 70 -32.76 -7.07 15.66
CA ASP A 70 -32.55 -6.75 14.24
C ASP A 70 -33.34 -5.51 13.81
N ASP A 71 -32.62 -4.48 13.34
CA ASP A 71 -33.18 -3.32 12.65
C ASP A 71 -32.23 -2.85 11.55
N HIS A 72 -32.57 -3.17 10.31
CA HIS A 72 -31.78 -2.82 9.13
C HIS A 72 -32.12 -1.44 8.56
N ASN A 73 -33.01 -0.68 9.18
CA ASN A 73 -33.36 0.65 8.71
C ASN A 73 -32.36 1.71 9.20
N GLU A 74 -31.43 1.34 10.09
CA GLU A 74 -30.54 2.26 10.79
C GLU A 74 -29.11 2.19 10.25
N ALA A 75 -28.80 3.10 9.33
CA ALA A 75 -27.49 3.19 8.70
C ALA A 75 -26.52 4.04 9.53
N PHE A 76 -25.36 3.44 9.80
CA PHE A 76 -24.20 4.06 10.40
C PHE A 76 -23.07 4.11 9.40
N PHE A 77 -22.08 4.94 9.67
CA PHE A 77 -21.05 5.27 8.72
C PHE A 77 -19.66 5.32 9.34
N ILE A 78 -18.69 4.95 8.52
CA ILE A 78 -17.26 5.04 8.81
C ILE A 78 -16.64 6.00 7.81
N ARG A 79 -15.82 6.93 8.30
CA ARG A 79 -14.94 7.77 7.48
C ARG A 79 -13.53 7.78 8.04
N LEU A 80 -12.56 8.06 7.17
CA LEU A 80 -11.16 8.20 7.52
C LEU A 80 -10.90 9.55 8.16
N LEU A 81 -10.02 9.62 9.14
CA LEU A 81 -9.56 10.88 9.73
C LEU A 81 -8.37 11.44 8.95
N GLY A 82 -8.36 12.76 8.77
CA GLY A 82 -7.18 13.50 8.31
C GLY A 82 -6.17 13.68 9.45
N ASP A 83 -6.66 14.07 10.63
CA ASP A 83 -5.84 14.46 11.78
C ASP A 83 -6.01 13.54 12.99
N ASP A 84 -4.94 13.38 13.79
CA ASP A 84 -4.95 12.53 14.98
C ASP A 84 -5.93 13.08 16.03
N PHE A 85 -6.38 12.20 16.92
CA PHE A 85 -7.20 12.56 18.06
C PHE A 85 -6.51 12.23 19.38
N SER A 86 -6.88 12.95 20.43
CA SER A 86 -6.25 12.84 21.75
C SER A 86 -7.25 13.04 22.88
N SER A 87 -6.76 13.03 24.13
CA SER A 87 -7.54 13.42 25.31
C SER A 87 -8.09 14.85 25.24
N TYR A 88 -7.58 15.70 24.34
CA TYR A 88 -8.05 17.07 24.13
C TYR A 88 -9.10 17.20 23.01
N THR A 89 -9.41 16.11 22.30
CA THR A 89 -10.46 16.11 21.29
C THR A 89 -11.81 16.28 21.96
N THR A 90 -12.63 17.21 21.46
CA THR A 90 -13.98 17.50 21.98
C THR A 90 -14.96 17.61 20.82
N TYR A 91 -16.25 17.85 21.10
CA TYR A 91 -17.20 18.09 20.02
C TYR A 91 -16.89 19.39 19.27
N ARG A 92 -16.37 20.41 19.96
CA ARG A 92 -16.00 21.69 19.36
C ARG A 92 -14.64 21.66 18.64
N ASN A 93 -13.75 20.77 19.05
CA ASN A 93 -12.42 20.58 18.48
C ASN A 93 -12.25 19.11 18.08
N HIS A 94 -13.00 18.69 17.06
CA HIS A 94 -12.92 17.35 16.50
C HIS A 94 -12.01 17.33 15.28
N PRO A 95 -11.29 16.21 15.02
CA PRO A 95 -10.43 16.10 13.85
C PRO A 95 -11.25 16.15 12.56
N ASP A 96 -10.64 16.69 11.51
CA ASP A 96 -11.20 16.70 10.17
C ASP A 96 -11.28 15.26 9.60
N ASP A 97 -12.31 15.00 8.80
CA ASP A 97 -12.52 13.71 8.15
C ASP A 97 -12.48 13.79 6.62
N ILE A 98 -12.01 12.70 6.01
CA ILE A 98 -11.86 12.55 4.57
C ILE A 98 -13.22 12.11 4.00
N CYS A 99 -14.01 13.09 3.60
CA CYS A 99 -15.43 12.91 3.24
C CYS A 99 -15.71 12.03 2.02
N ASN A 100 -14.74 11.84 1.11
CA ASN A 100 -14.91 11.09 -0.14
C ASN A 100 -14.86 9.57 0.02
N ILE A 101 -14.37 9.06 1.16
CA ILE A 101 -14.26 7.62 1.41
C ILE A 101 -15.12 7.27 2.61
N LYS A 102 -16.26 6.64 2.33
CA LYS A 102 -17.32 6.39 3.30
C LYS A 102 -17.77 4.93 3.21
N LYS A 103 -17.81 4.25 4.35
CA LYS A 103 -18.46 2.94 4.48
C LYS A 103 -19.78 3.07 5.22
N GLU A 104 -20.77 2.32 4.78
CA GLU A 104 -22.06 2.19 5.42
C GLU A 104 -22.18 0.82 6.08
N PHE A 105 -22.79 0.77 7.25
CA PHE A 105 -23.07 -0.47 7.96
C PHE A 105 -24.32 -0.33 8.84
N TYR A 106 -24.92 -1.46 9.20
CA TYR A 106 -26.17 -1.52 9.97
C TYR A 106 -25.89 -2.25 11.29
N PRO A 107 -25.64 -1.51 12.39
CA PRO A 107 -25.16 -2.12 13.61
C PRO A 107 -26.27 -2.73 14.47
N ILE A 108 -27.53 -2.42 14.21
CA ILE A 108 -28.64 -2.90 15.02
C ILE A 108 -29.01 -4.31 14.52
N THR A 109 -28.37 -5.29 15.16
CA THR A 109 -28.56 -6.71 14.88
C THR A 109 -28.65 -7.50 16.18
N SER A 110 -29.25 -8.68 16.13
CA SER A 110 -29.29 -9.65 17.23
C SER A 110 -27.90 -10.23 17.57
N LYS A 111 -26.88 -10.03 16.72
CA LYS A 111 -25.52 -10.53 16.91
C LYS A 111 -24.75 -9.73 17.96
N VAL A 112 -23.77 -10.39 18.57
CA VAL A 112 -22.85 -9.77 19.55
C VAL A 112 -21.82 -8.85 18.92
N ALA A 113 -21.53 -9.03 17.63
CA ALA A 113 -20.56 -8.23 16.91
C ALA A 113 -21.08 -7.87 15.52
N VAL A 114 -20.61 -6.72 15.03
CA VAL A 114 -20.87 -6.20 13.69
C VAL A 114 -19.55 -6.20 12.93
N THR A 115 -19.60 -6.62 11.69
CA THR A 115 -18.42 -6.71 10.83
C THR A 115 -18.63 -5.87 9.59
N VAL A 116 -17.62 -5.05 9.24
CA VAL A 116 -17.69 -4.12 8.12
C VAL A 116 -16.46 -4.32 7.24
N ASP A 117 -16.66 -4.49 5.93
CA ASP A 117 -15.55 -4.56 4.98
C ASP A 117 -14.91 -3.18 4.82
N ILE A 118 -13.61 -3.12 5.12
CA ILE A 118 -12.78 -1.92 5.08
C ILE A 118 -11.50 -2.17 4.26
N THR A 119 -11.54 -3.11 3.31
CA THR A 119 -10.38 -3.53 2.52
C THR A 119 -9.71 -2.36 1.79
N ASP A 120 -10.51 -1.49 1.18
CA ASP A 120 -10.06 -0.26 0.52
C ASP A 120 -9.41 0.74 1.50
N ILE A 121 -9.96 0.90 2.71
CA ILE A 121 -9.36 1.73 3.76
C ILE A 121 -7.96 1.22 4.12
N ILE A 122 -7.80 -0.09 4.36
CA ILE A 122 -6.49 -0.67 4.70
C ILE A 122 -5.50 -0.51 3.55
N LEU A 123 -5.95 -0.68 2.29
CA LEU A 123 -5.10 -0.48 1.12
C LEU A 123 -4.58 0.96 1.02
N LEU A 124 -5.36 1.96 1.41
CA LEU A 124 -4.90 3.36 1.45
C LEU A 124 -3.83 3.57 2.51
N TRP A 125 -4.02 2.96 3.69
CA TRP A 125 -3.08 3.07 4.79
C TRP A 125 -1.74 2.42 4.50
N VAL A 126 -1.74 1.21 3.93
CA VAL A 126 -0.52 0.45 3.58
C VAL A 126 0.23 1.09 2.42
N LYS A 127 -0.48 1.68 1.44
CA LYS A 127 0.13 2.46 0.35
C LYS A 127 0.57 3.86 0.76
N ASN A 128 0.48 4.18 2.05
CA ASN A 128 0.79 5.49 2.63
C ASN A 128 0.09 6.67 1.92
N LYS A 129 -1.11 6.45 1.36
CA LYS A 129 -1.90 7.52 0.73
C LYS A 129 -2.59 8.42 1.76
N ILE A 130 -2.79 7.90 2.97
CA ILE A 130 -3.35 8.60 4.11
C ILE A 130 -2.47 8.25 5.31
N SER A 131 -1.84 9.25 5.91
CA SER A 131 -0.89 9.07 7.02
C SER A 131 -1.59 8.63 8.30
N ASN A 132 -2.73 9.24 8.62
CA ASN A 132 -3.51 8.92 9.81
C ASN A 132 -4.30 7.61 9.64
N LYS A 133 -4.21 6.75 10.64
CA LYS A 133 -4.85 5.42 10.69
C LYS A 133 -6.11 5.41 11.57
N GLY A 134 -6.65 6.60 11.78
CA GLY A 134 -7.88 6.84 12.52
C GLY A 134 -9.12 6.79 11.64
N ILE A 135 -10.23 6.38 12.24
CA ILE A 135 -11.57 6.42 11.66
C ILE A 135 -12.55 7.10 12.62
N VAL A 136 -13.62 7.67 12.06
CA VAL A 136 -14.79 8.13 12.80
C VAL A 136 -16.00 7.27 12.47
N LEU A 137 -16.72 6.86 13.51
CA LEU A 137 -18.02 6.20 13.49
C LEU A 137 -19.10 7.22 13.81
N TYR A 138 -20.16 7.26 13.01
CA TYR A 138 -21.29 8.17 13.23
C TYR A 138 -22.58 7.67 12.57
N GLY A 139 -23.73 8.15 13.05
CA GLY A 139 -25.04 7.93 12.41
C GLY A 139 -25.55 9.23 11.76
N ARG A 140 -26.23 9.16 10.60
CA ARG A 140 -26.81 10.37 9.96
C ARG A 140 -28.12 10.81 10.59
N THR A 141 -29.05 9.89 10.80
CA THR A 141 -30.44 10.27 11.11
C THR A 141 -31.22 9.08 11.63
N LYS A 142 -31.57 9.16 12.92
CA LYS A 142 -32.71 8.60 13.67
C LYS A 142 -32.37 8.66 15.16
N ARG A 143 -33.37 8.50 16.04
CA ARG A 143 -33.21 8.60 17.51
C ARG A 143 -32.60 7.32 18.10
N ILE A 144 -31.58 6.77 17.44
CA ILE A 144 -30.89 5.58 17.91
C ILE A 144 -29.44 5.90 18.25
N VAL A 145 -29.06 5.48 19.45
CA VAL A 145 -27.69 5.42 19.92
C VAL A 145 -27.38 3.96 20.16
N THR A 146 -26.22 3.52 19.68
CA THR A 146 -25.69 2.19 19.95
C THR A 146 -24.33 2.33 20.61
N SER A 147 -23.92 1.29 21.31
CA SER A 147 -22.63 1.27 21.99
C SER A 147 -21.82 0.02 21.69
N PHE A 148 -20.53 0.25 21.56
CA PHE A 148 -19.54 -0.81 21.34
C PHE A 148 -18.50 -0.79 22.46
N GLY A 149 -17.78 -1.91 22.61
CA GLY A 149 -16.55 -1.90 23.40
C GLY A 149 -15.54 -0.89 22.85
N SER A 150 -14.59 -0.51 23.69
CA SER A 150 -13.57 0.50 23.38
C SER A 150 -12.15 -0.07 23.48
N SER A 151 -11.14 0.72 23.15
CA SER A 151 -9.72 0.40 23.46
C SER A 151 -9.38 0.45 24.96
N LYS A 152 -10.32 0.88 25.79
CA LYS A 152 -10.20 0.97 27.25
C LYS A 152 -11.04 -0.08 27.99
N SER A 153 -11.66 -1.00 27.26
CA SER A 153 -12.40 -2.11 27.87
C SER A 153 -11.45 -2.94 28.74
N GLU A 154 -11.91 -3.31 29.94
CA GLU A 154 -11.17 -4.25 30.80
C GLU A 154 -11.15 -5.66 30.21
N ASP A 155 -12.24 -6.04 29.54
CA ASP A 155 -12.33 -7.28 28.78
C ASP A 155 -11.74 -7.08 27.38
N GLU A 156 -10.60 -7.72 27.13
CA GLU A 156 -9.89 -7.65 25.85
C GLU A 156 -10.70 -8.24 24.69
N TYR A 157 -11.66 -9.14 24.97
CA TYR A 157 -12.48 -9.77 23.93
C TYR A 157 -13.55 -8.83 23.34
N VAL A 158 -13.81 -7.68 23.97
CA VAL A 158 -14.73 -6.67 23.44
C VAL A 158 -14.02 -5.46 22.84
N ILE A 159 -12.68 -5.46 22.81
CA ILE A 159 -11.90 -4.41 22.13
C ILE A 159 -12.12 -4.52 20.62
N PRO A 160 -12.56 -3.43 19.95
CA PRO A 160 -12.66 -3.39 18.49
C PRO A 160 -11.33 -3.74 17.81
N PHE A 161 -11.38 -4.51 16.73
CA PHE A 161 -10.17 -4.84 15.97
C PHE A 161 -10.42 -4.87 14.47
N ILE A 162 -9.32 -4.80 13.72
CA ILE A 162 -9.29 -5.06 12.29
C ILE A 162 -8.69 -6.43 12.06
N ARG A 163 -9.39 -7.27 11.30
CA ARG A 163 -8.87 -8.54 10.80
C ARG A 163 -8.43 -8.36 9.35
N VAL A 164 -7.15 -8.60 9.08
CA VAL A 164 -6.57 -8.53 7.74
C VAL A 164 -6.19 -9.93 7.28
N ASN A 165 -6.86 -10.41 6.24
CA ASN A 165 -6.48 -11.64 5.57
C ASN A 165 -5.56 -11.30 4.40
N CYS A 166 -4.37 -11.87 4.42
CA CYS A 166 -3.35 -11.62 3.41
C CYS A 166 -2.67 -12.92 2.96
N LYS A 167 -1.97 -12.83 1.84
CA LYS A 167 -0.98 -13.83 1.43
C LYS A 167 0.33 -13.11 1.17
N LYS A 168 1.44 -13.81 1.40
CA LYS A 168 2.72 -13.34 0.86
C LYS A 168 2.51 -13.07 -0.61
N GLU A 169 2.92 -11.89 -1.04
CA GLU A 169 3.12 -11.69 -2.47
C GLU A 169 4.13 -12.77 -2.85
N GLN A 170 3.70 -13.74 -3.68
CA GLN A 170 4.69 -14.61 -4.29
C GLN A 170 5.66 -13.66 -4.97
N GLU A 171 6.96 -13.86 -4.78
CA GLU A 171 7.99 -13.15 -5.55
C GLU A 171 7.76 -13.42 -7.03
N HIS A 172 6.78 -12.76 -7.63
CA HIS A 172 6.62 -12.71 -9.06
C HIS A 172 7.69 -11.74 -9.52
N ASN A 173 8.89 -12.30 -9.67
CA ASN A 173 10.03 -11.75 -10.36
C ASN A 173 10.17 -10.24 -10.14
N LYS A 174 10.91 -9.84 -9.09
CA LYS A 174 11.86 -8.76 -9.35
C LYS A 174 12.71 -9.25 -10.51
N LYS A 175 12.37 -8.81 -11.72
CA LYS A 175 13.14 -9.10 -12.94
C LYS A 175 14.42 -8.31 -12.79
N ASP A 176 15.36 -8.88 -12.05
CA ASP A 176 16.70 -8.33 -11.96
C ASP A 176 17.37 -8.50 -13.33
N ALA A 177 18.26 -7.56 -13.64
CA ALA A 177 19.08 -7.57 -14.84
C ALA A 177 20.55 -7.59 -14.42
N THR A 178 21.39 -8.24 -15.21
CA THR A 178 22.85 -8.06 -15.11
C THR A 178 23.26 -6.95 -16.09
N ILE A 179 24.07 -5.99 -15.65
CA ILE A 179 24.68 -5.00 -16.54
C ILE A 179 26.10 -5.47 -16.86
N ARG A 180 26.38 -5.76 -18.14
CA ARG A 180 27.71 -6.09 -18.63
C ARG A 180 28.35 -4.87 -19.27
N GLN A 181 29.59 -4.58 -18.90
CA GLN A 181 30.38 -3.51 -19.51
C GLN A 181 31.30 -4.08 -20.57
N VAL A 182 31.20 -3.58 -21.80
CA VAL A 182 32.05 -3.98 -22.92
C VAL A 182 32.82 -2.76 -23.41
N ARG A 183 34.15 -2.83 -23.32
CA ARG A 183 35.05 -1.79 -23.85
C ARG A 183 35.41 -2.10 -25.30
N VAL A 184 35.12 -1.17 -26.19
CA VAL A 184 35.46 -1.24 -27.61
C VAL A 184 36.54 -0.21 -27.91
N THR A 185 37.62 -0.68 -28.53
CA THR A 185 38.75 0.16 -28.97
C THR A 185 39.02 -0.06 -30.43
N GLY A 186 39.41 0.98 -31.15
CA GLY A 186 39.74 0.87 -32.57
C GLY A 186 40.16 2.19 -33.21
N THR A 187 40.36 2.17 -34.52
CA THR A 187 40.70 3.36 -35.30
C THR A 187 39.87 3.39 -36.57
N ILE A 188 39.16 4.48 -36.78
CA ILE A 188 38.36 4.73 -37.99
C ILE A 188 39.16 5.64 -38.92
N GLY A 189 39.21 5.29 -40.20
CA GLY A 189 39.91 6.07 -41.22
C GLY A 189 39.40 7.52 -41.33
N ALA A 190 40.23 8.42 -41.85
CA ALA A 190 39.83 9.78 -42.19
C ALA A 190 38.66 9.79 -43.19
N GLN A 191 37.81 10.82 -43.13
CA GLN A 191 36.70 11.03 -44.06
C GLN A 191 35.83 9.79 -44.29
N SER A 192 35.49 9.05 -43.23
CA SER A 192 34.79 7.78 -43.34
C SER A 192 33.75 7.56 -42.24
N LYS A 193 32.79 6.69 -42.54
CA LYS A 193 31.76 6.25 -41.60
C LYS A 193 31.89 4.77 -41.35
N TYR A 194 31.70 4.34 -40.11
CA TYR A 194 31.78 2.94 -39.72
C TYR A 194 30.63 2.58 -38.80
N ASP A 195 29.86 1.56 -39.19
CA ASP A 195 28.85 0.96 -38.33
C ASP A 195 29.47 -0.18 -37.54
N SER A 196 29.18 -0.23 -36.24
CA SER A 196 29.55 -1.33 -35.36
C SER A 196 28.32 -1.92 -34.70
N VAL A 197 28.32 -3.25 -34.54
CA VAL A 197 27.33 -3.99 -33.76
C VAL A 197 28.07 -4.93 -32.82
N ILE A 198 27.89 -4.71 -31.53
CA ILE A 198 28.37 -5.59 -30.47
C ILE A 198 27.27 -6.61 -30.20
N ASN A 199 27.56 -7.89 -30.39
CA ASN A 199 26.70 -8.99 -29.97
C ASN A 199 27.31 -9.67 -28.74
N LEU A 200 26.65 -9.53 -27.59
CA LEU A 200 26.94 -10.32 -26.40
C LEU A 200 26.04 -11.56 -26.41
N GLN A 201 26.65 -12.71 -26.65
CA GLN A 201 26.01 -14.02 -26.60
C GLN A 201 26.12 -14.57 -25.18
N VAL A 202 25.00 -15.04 -24.63
CA VAL A 202 24.95 -15.69 -23.32
C VAL A 202 24.38 -17.08 -23.52
N THR A 203 25.25 -18.10 -23.49
CA THR A 203 24.84 -19.51 -23.47
C THR A 203 24.45 -19.88 -22.04
N ARG A 204 23.17 -20.16 -21.85
CA ARG A 204 22.57 -20.54 -20.58
C ARG A 204 23.00 -21.96 -20.18
N GLU A 205 22.93 -22.26 -18.89
CA GLU A 205 23.20 -23.62 -18.37
C GLU A 205 22.39 -24.72 -19.08
N ASN A 206 21.18 -24.41 -19.54
CA ASN A 206 20.33 -25.34 -20.29
C ASN A 206 20.72 -25.52 -21.78
N GLY A 207 21.78 -24.85 -22.24
CA GLY A 207 22.29 -24.89 -23.60
C GLY A 207 21.64 -23.89 -24.57
N ASN A 208 20.66 -23.10 -24.15
CA ASN A 208 20.07 -22.06 -25.00
C ASN A 208 20.99 -20.84 -25.07
N THR A 209 21.10 -20.20 -26.23
CA THR A 209 21.89 -18.96 -26.39
C THR A 209 20.98 -17.77 -26.58
N ASP A 210 21.08 -16.80 -25.66
CA ASP A 210 20.47 -15.48 -25.78
C ASP A 210 21.48 -14.50 -26.42
N ASN A 211 21.01 -13.56 -27.24
CA ASN A 211 21.87 -12.57 -27.88
C ASN A 211 21.41 -11.16 -27.51
N TYR A 212 22.35 -10.32 -27.07
CA TYR A 212 22.12 -8.93 -26.67
C TYR A 212 22.96 -8.00 -27.53
N TYR A 213 22.31 -7.05 -28.18
CA TYR A 213 22.94 -6.21 -29.20
C TYR A 213 23.05 -4.75 -28.77
N VAL A 214 24.18 -4.14 -29.11
CA VAL A 214 24.35 -2.68 -29.12
C VAL A 214 24.94 -2.28 -30.46
N ALA A 215 24.31 -1.32 -31.14
CA ALA A 215 24.83 -0.76 -32.38
C ALA A 215 25.29 0.68 -32.15
N ASP A 216 26.35 1.08 -32.85
CA ASP A 216 26.84 2.45 -32.84
C ASP A 216 27.43 2.81 -34.22
N GLU A 217 27.31 4.07 -34.60
CA GLU A 217 27.88 4.63 -35.83
C GLU A 217 28.97 5.63 -35.47
N TYR A 218 30.16 5.42 -36.04
CA TYR A 218 31.27 6.36 -35.94
C TYR A 218 31.37 7.14 -37.25
N ASN A 219 31.26 8.45 -37.15
CA ASN A 219 31.38 9.35 -38.29
C ASN A 219 32.63 10.22 -38.14
N ASN A 220 33.68 9.91 -38.90
CA ASN A 220 34.91 10.68 -38.93
C ASN A 220 34.92 11.63 -40.12
N LEU A 221 34.62 12.90 -39.86
CA LEU A 221 34.61 13.97 -40.87
C LEU A 221 35.96 14.68 -41.01
N ASP A 222 36.96 14.26 -40.23
CA ASP A 222 38.29 14.86 -40.22
C ASP A 222 39.24 14.17 -41.20
N ASP A 223 40.30 14.88 -41.59
CA ASP A 223 41.38 14.36 -42.44
C ASP A 223 42.36 13.44 -41.68
N SER A 224 42.19 13.30 -40.37
CA SER A 224 42.97 12.42 -39.49
C SER A 224 42.16 11.21 -39.01
N PRO A 225 42.81 10.07 -38.70
CA PRO A 225 42.11 8.92 -38.12
C PRO A 225 41.46 9.25 -36.77
N LEU A 226 40.27 8.69 -36.54
CA LEU A 226 39.53 8.83 -35.29
C LEU A 226 39.80 7.61 -34.40
N TYR A 227 40.37 7.84 -33.22
CA TYR A 227 40.60 6.80 -32.22
C TYR A 227 39.35 6.59 -31.36
N ILE A 228 38.93 5.33 -31.26
CA ILE A 228 37.79 4.91 -30.46
C ILE A 228 38.29 4.24 -29.19
N ASP A 229 37.76 4.68 -28.05
CA ASP A 229 37.87 4.04 -26.74
C ASP A 229 36.58 4.31 -25.97
N LYS A 230 35.60 3.43 -26.11
CA LYS A 230 34.24 3.61 -25.59
C LYS A 230 33.77 2.37 -24.84
N THR A 231 33.06 2.58 -23.73
CA THR A 231 32.46 1.50 -22.95
C THR A 231 30.95 1.50 -23.13
N TYR A 232 30.39 0.33 -23.42
CA TYR A 232 28.97 0.10 -23.58
C TYR A 232 28.43 -0.70 -22.40
N ASN A 233 27.26 -0.32 -21.91
CA ASN A 233 26.52 -1.06 -20.91
C ASN A 233 25.42 -1.88 -21.61
N ILE A 234 25.50 -3.21 -21.51
CA ILE A 234 24.55 -4.14 -22.12
C ILE A 234 23.74 -4.78 -21.00
N ALA A 235 22.41 -4.70 -21.07
CA ALA A 235 21.52 -5.29 -20.08
C ALA A 235 21.15 -6.74 -20.47
N ILE A 236 21.52 -7.69 -19.63
CA ILE A 236 21.18 -9.11 -19.74
C ILE A 236 19.92 -9.37 -18.92
N ILE A 237 18.83 -9.76 -19.60
CA ILE A 237 17.54 -10.10 -19.00
C ILE A 237 17.06 -11.43 -19.60
N PRO A 238 16.74 -12.46 -18.79
CA PRO A 238 16.82 -12.49 -17.33
C PRO A 238 18.27 -12.41 -16.80
N LYS A 239 18.42 -12.02 -15.52
CA LYS A 239 19.71 -11.95 -14.81
C LYS A 239 20.53 -13.21 -15.06
N GLU A 240 21.83 -13.00 -15.28
CA GLU A 240 22.82 -14.06 -15.42
C GLU A 240 22.83 -14.99 -14.20
N SER A 241 22.98 -16.28 -14.44
CA SER A 241 23.05 -17.33 -13.42
C SER A 241 24.41 -18.01 -13.39
N ASN A 242 24.76 -18.65 -12.28
CA ASN A 242 25.99 -19.45 -12.19
C ASN A 242 25.94 -20.58 -13.21
N GLY A 243 26.93 -20.62 -14.12
CA GLY A 243 26.99 -21.62 -15.19
C GLY A 243 26.69 -21.06 -16.58
N ASP A 244 26.18 -19.82 -16.68
CA ASP A 244 26.09 -19.11 -17.96
C ASP A 244 27.52 -18.84 -18.51
N GLN A 245 27.66 -18.90 -19.84
CA GLN A 245 28.89 -18.58 -20.55
C GLN A 245 28.66 -17.40 -21.50
N GLU A 246 29.58 -16.44 -21.48
CA GLU A 246 29.50 -15.23 -22.30
C GLU A 246 30.53 -15.26 -23.45
N GLU A 247 30.09 -14.86 -24.64
CA GLU A 247 30.96 -14.58 -25.78
C GLU A 247 30.60 -13.21 -26.38
N ILE A 248 31.61 -12.40 -26.67
CA ILE A 248 31.43 -11.08 -27.29
C ILE A 248 31.92 -11.15 -28.73
N VAL A 249 31.02 -10.88 -29.67
CA VAL A 249 31.32 -10.81 -31.10
C VAL A 249 31.09 -9.39 -31.59
N LEU A 250 32.10 -8.78 -32.19
CA LEU A 250 32.00 -7.47 -32.80
C LEU A 250 31.83 -7.62 -34.32
N TYR A 251 30.77 -7.05 -34.85
CA TYR A 251 30.55 -6.88 -36.28
C TYR A 251 30.71 -5.41 -36.65
N GLY A 252 31.11 -5.15 -37.90
CA GLY A 252 31.07 -3.80 -38.42
C GLY A 252 31.59 -3.68 -39.84
N ALA A 253 31.26 -2.56 -40.48
CA ALA A 253 31.64 -2.27 -41.85
C ALA A 253 31.74 -0.76 -42.07
N TYR A 254 32.61 -0.37 -43.01
CA TYR A 254 32.60 0.99 -43.54
C TYR A 254 31.35 1.20 -44.39
N LYS A 255 30.73 2.37 -44.23
CA LYS A 255 29.66 2.84 -45.11
C LYS A 255 30.28 3.56 -46.31
N GLU A 256 29.70 3.32 -47.49
CA GLU A 256 29.96 4.10 -48.71
C GLU A 256 29.50 5.56 -48.57
#